data_AF-A0A2G2ZJN3-F1
#
_entry.id   AF-A0A2G2ZJN3-F1
#
_cell.length_a   1.000
_cell.length_b   1.000
_cell.length_c   1.000
_cell.angle_alpha   90.00
_cell.angle_beta   90.00
_cell.angle_gamma   90.00
#
_symmetry.space_group_name_H-M   'P 1'
#
loop_
_entity.id
_entity.type
_entity.pdbx_description
1 polymer ?
#
loop_
_entity_poly.entity_id
_entity_poly.type
_entity_poly.pdbx_seq_one_letter_code
_entity_poly.pdbx_strand_id
1 'polypeptide(L)'
;MIEMGSYGSRGEDEGVDSVHGSSDAVEAAKSLAQQTGCVVAVSGAIDYITDGDRVVYVYNGVPMLQKITASGCSVTALITAFVAVDPSHAVEATASALAIFGVASETGMDMARGPGSLRTLLIDSLYGLDEATVLGRVRINHL
;
A
#
# COMPACT_ATOMS: atom_id res chain seq x y z
N MET A 1 -4.74 6.65 7.29
CA MET A 1 -4.06 5.34 7.35
C MET A 1 -4.25 4.81 8.75
N ILE A 2 -5.02 3.73 8.93
CA ILE A 2 -5.02 3.01 10.20
C ILE A 2 -3.89 1.98 10.05
N GLU A 3 -2.75 2.23 10.67
CA GLU A 3 -1.85 1.13 11.00
C GLU A 3 -2.61 0.27 12.02
N MET A 4 -3.09 -0.90 11.60
CA MET A 4 -3.58 -1.91 12.56
C MET A 4 -2.37 -2.46 13.32
N GLY A 5 -1.93 -1.69 14.32
CA GLY A 5 -1.19 -2.24 15.45
C GLY A 5 -2.09 -3.27 16.12
N SER A 6 -1.54 -4.47 16.32
CA SER A 6 -2.18 -5.62 16.96
C SER A 6 -2.99 -5.20 18.19
N TYR A 7 -4.32 -5.17 18.08
CA TYR A 7 -5.21 -5.12 19.23
C TYR A 7 -5.28 -6.53 19.80
N GLY A 8 -4.45 -6.81 20.80
CA GLY A 8 -4.45 -8.06 21.53
C GLY A 8 -5.72 -8.22 22.36
N SER A 9 -6.72 -8.91 21.81
CA SER A 9 -7.74 -9.58 22.61
C SER A 9 -7.18 -10.92 23.10
N ARG A 10 -7.04 -11.08 24.41
CA ARG A 10 -6.69 -12.35 25.06
C ARG A 10 -7.74 -13.40 24.70
N GLY A 11 -7.36 -14.31 23.82
CA GLY A 11 -8.03 -15.56 23.48
C GLY A 11 -6.95 -16.56 23.06
N GLU A 12 -7.12 -17.81 23.45
CA GLU A 12 -6.11 -18.86 23.54
C GLU A 12 -5.27 -19.14 22.28
N ASP A 13 -4.05 -19.59 22.60
CA ASP A 13 -2.97 -20.12 21.78
C ASP A 13 -3.42 -21.17 20.75
N GLU A 14 -3.57 -20.77 19.48
CA GLU A 14 -3.38 -21.67 18.34
C GLU A 14 -2.70 -20.91 17.20
N GLY A 15 -1.47 -21.33 16.86
CA GLY A 15 -0.76 -20.86 15.69
C GLY A 15 -1.53 -21.19 14.41
N VAL A 16 -2.09 -20.17 13.77
CA VAL A 16 -2.67 -20.23 12.42
C VAL A 16 -1.97 -19.17 11.57
N ASP A 17 -1.00 -19.65 10.80
CA ASP A 17 -0.18 -18.86 9.89
C ASP A 17 -1.01 -18.35 8.70
N SER A 18 -1.07 -17.02 8.59
CA SER A 18 -1.08 -16.21 7.36
C SER A 18 -2.24 -16.28 6.36
N VAL A 19 -3.14 -17.28 6.40
CA VAL A 19 -4.22 -17.40 5.39
C VAL A 19 -5.54 -16.74 5.82
N HIS A 20 -5.83 -16.65 7.12
CA HIS A 20 -7.07 -16.01 7.62
C HIS A 20 -6.95 -14.49 7.77
N GLY A 21 -5.76 -13.98 8.11
CA GLY A 21 -5.58 -12.55 8.41
C GLY A 21 -5.85 -11.60 7.24
N SER A 22 -5.62 -12.04 5.99
CA SER A 22 -5.81 -11.17 4.82
C SER A 22 -7.27 -11.02 4.42
N SER A 23 -8.10 -12.05 4.60
CA SER A 23 -9.54 -11.98 4.30
C SER A 23 -10.25 -11.14 5.36
N ASP A 24 -9.89 -11.34 6.64
CA ASP A 24 -10.48 -10.61 7.76
C ASP A 24 -10.14 -9.12 7.70
N ALA A 25 -8.90 -8.77 7.33
CA ALA A 25 -8.49 -7.37 7.14
C ALA A 25 -9.26 -6.68 6.02
N VAL A 26 -9.56 -7.38 4.91
CA VAL A 26 -10.34 -6.83 3.79
C VAL A 26 -11.79 -6.60 4.19
N GLU A 27 -12.44 -7.55 4.89
CA GLU A 27 -13.81 -7.37 5.35
C GLU A 27 -13.93 -6.26 6.42
N ALA A 28 -12.94 -6.14 7.31
CA ALA A 28 -12.86 -5.03 8.23
C ALA A 28 -12.68 -3.68 7.51
N ALA A 29 -11.85 -3.63 6.47
CA ALA A 29 -11.64 -2.43 5.67
C ALA A 29 -12.92 -2.02 4.92
N LYS A 30 -13.62 -2.97 4.31
CA LYS A 30 -14.91 -2.73 3.64
C LYS A 30 -15.95 -2.20 4.62
N SER A 31 -16.07 -2.84 5.78
CA SER A 31 -17.00 -2.42 6.83
C SER A 31 -16.71 -1.00 7.31
N LEU A 32 -15.42 -0.65 7.50
CA LEU A 32 -15.02 0.69 7.88
C LEU A 32 -15.32 1.72 6.79
N ALA A 33 -15.06 1.38 5.53
CA ALA A 33 -15.33 2.26 4.40
C ALA A 33 -16.83 2.56 4.28
N GLN A 34 -17.69 1.53 4.38
CA GLN A 34 -19.15 1.69 4.39
C GLN A 34 -19.65 2.56 5.55
N GLN A 35 -19.08 2.39 6.75
CA GLN A 35 -19.48 3.15 7.93
C GLN A 35 -19.06 4.62 7.87
N THR A 36 -17.94 4.92 7.22
CA THR A 36 -17.34 6.26 7.20
C THR A 36 -17.60 7.03 5.91
N GLY A 37 -17.97 6.35 4.82
CA GLY A 37 -18.02 6.92 3.48
C GLY A 37 -16.63 7.27 2.91
N CYS A 38 -15.56 6.76 3.51
CA CYS A 38 -14.17 7.03 3.11
C CYS A 38 -13.58 5.88 2.30
N VAL A 39 -12.59 6.20 1.48
CA VAL A 39 -11.67 5.18 0.94
C VAL A 39 -10.74 4.70 2.04
N VAL A 40 -10.66 3.38 2.21
CA VAL A 40 -9.77 2.72 3.17
C VAL A 40 -8.70 1.96 2.39
N ALA A 41 -7.43 2.22 2.73
CA ALA A 41 -6.29 1.46 2.24
C ALA A 41 -5.62 0.71 3.39
N VAL A 42 -5.38 -0.59 3.19
CA VAL A 42 -4.66 -1.48 4.10
C VAL A 42 -3.40 -1.94 3.39
N SER A 43 -2.24 -1.47 3.87
CA SER A 43 -0.95 -1.80 3.26
C SER A 43 -0.34 -3.06 3.87
N GLY A 44 0.31 -3.88 3.05
CA GLY A 44 0.90 -5.15 3.47
C GLY A 44 1.86 -5.72 2.44
N ALA A 45 1.95 -7.06 2.36
CA ALA A 45 2.60 -7.71 1.23
C ALA A 45 1.82 -7.52 -0.08
N ILE A 46 0.50 -7.31 0.06
CA ILE A 46 -0.43 -6.84 -0.96
C ILE A 46 -1.14 -5.66 -0.31
N ASP A 47 -1.29 -4.55 -1.04
CA ASP A 47 -2.10 -3.44 -0.57
C ASP A 47 -3.54 -3.59 -1.06
N TYR A 48 -4.50 -3.38 -0.16
CA TYR A 48 -5.93 -3.46 -0.45
C TYR A 48 -6.55 -2.08 -0.32
N ILE A 49 -7.34 -1.67 -1.30
CA ILE A 49 -8.03 -0.37 -1.33
C ILE A 49 -9.52 -0.61 -1.56
N THR A 50 -10.38 -0.02 -0.75
CA THR A 50 -11.84 -0.17 -0.87
C THR A 50 -12.58 1.11 -0.50
N ASP A 51 -13.67 1.38 -1.20
CA ASP A 51 -14.70 2.37 -0.86
C ASP A 51 -15.87 1.74 -0.09
N GLY A 52 -15.81 0.43 0.18
CA GLY A 52 -16.86 -0.34 0.84
C GLY A 52 -17.67 -1.23 -0.10
N ASP A 53 -17.71 -0.90 -1.40
CA ASP A 53 -18.46 -1.65 -2.41
C ASP A 53 -17.57 -2.55 -3.26
N ARG A 54 -16.39 -2.05 -3.62
CA ARG A 54 -15.39 -2.76 -4.45
C ARG A 54 -14.03 -2.80 -3.77
N VAL A 55 -13.17 -3.71 -4.22
CA VAL A 55 -11.80 -3.85 -3.70
C VAL A 55 -10.80 -3.85 -4.85
N VAL A 56 -9.74 -3.06 -4.68
CA VAL A 56 -8.60 -2.97 -5.59
C VAL A 56 -7.36 -3.48 -4.88
N TYR A 57 -6.53 -4.21 -5.61
CA TYR A 57 -5.34 -4.90 -5.11
C TYR A 57 -4.11 -4.32 -5.79
N VAL A 58 -3.07 -4.01 -5.01
CA VAL A 58 -1.77 -3.58 -5.51
C VAL A 58 -0.71 -4.57 -5.03
N TYR A 59 0.07 -5.10 -5.96
CA TYR A 59 1.08 -6.14 -5.69
C TYR A 59 2.52 -5.63 -5.83
N ASN A 60 2.70 -4.30 -5.78
CA ASN A 60 4.00 -3.66 -5.90
C ASN A 60 4.62 -3.39 -4.52
N GLY A 61 5.94 -3.35 -4.46
CA GLY A 61 6.68 -3.04 -3.24
C GLY A 61 7.75 -4.08 -2.89
N VAL A 62 8.54 -3.76 -1.85
CA VAL A 62 9.59 -4.65 -1.34
C VAL A 62 9.53 -4.78 0.18
N PRO A 63 9.78 -5.97 0.77
CA PRO A 63 9.71 -6.17 2.22
C PRO A 63 10.61 -5.22 3.03
N MET A 64 11.69 -4.74 2.44
CA MET A 64 12.63 -3.82 3.09
C MET A 64 12.01 -2.44 3.42
N LEU A 65 10.87 -2.06 2.81
CA LEU A 65 10.14 -0.85 3.19
C LEU A 65 9.69 -0.84 4.66
N GLN A 66 9.44 -2.02 5.25
CA GLN A 66 9.11 -2.16 6.68
C GLN A 66 10.29 -1.86 7.62
N LYS A 67 11.50 -1.70 7.09
CA LYS A 67 12.72 -1.36 7.84
C LYS A 67 13.12 0.10 7.69
N ILE A 68 12.34 0.90 6.96
CA ILE A 68 12.56 2.33 6.75
C ILE A 68 11.54 3.09 7.58
N THR A 69 12.01 3.90 8.53
CA THR A 69 11.12 4.77 9.30
C THR A 69 10.40 5.76 8.38
N ALA A 70 9.13 6.04 8.71
CA ALA A 70 8.26 6.95 7.96
C ALA A 70 7.98 6.56 6.49
N SER A 71 8.20 5.30 6.08
CA SER A 71 7.78 4.81 4.76
C SER A 71 6.25 4.90 4.59
N GLY A 72 5.47 4.49 5.60
CA GLY A 72 4.01 4.64 5.64
C GLY A 72 3.51 6.08 5.56
N CYS A 73 4.13 7.01 6.30
CA CYS A 73 3.82 8.44 6.22
C CYS A 73 4.13 9.00 4.83
N SER A 74 5.23 8.57 4.22
CA SER A 74 5.65 9.03 2.89
C SER A 74 4.64 8.60 1.82
N VAL A 75 4.20 7.34 1.83
CA VAL A 75 3.19 6.88 0.87
C VAL A 75 1.82 7.50 1.11
N THR A 76 1.46 7.80 2.37
CA THR A 76 0.22 8.54 2.68
C THR A 76 0.26 9.96 2.10
N ALA A 77 1.39 10.65 2.19
CA ALA A 77 1.57 11.96 1.56
C ALA A 77 1.45 11.88 0.03
N LEU A 78 2.00 10.82 -0.58
CA LEU A 78 1.86 10.57 -2.02
C LEU A 78 0.41 10.28 -2.41
N ILE A 79 -0.30 9.44 -1.67
CA ILE A 79 -1.74 9.18 -1.86
C ILE A 79 -2.52 10.51 -1.84
N THR A 80 -2.23 11.38 -0.89
CA THR A 80 -2.89 12.69 -0.78
C THR A 80 -2.66 13.54 -2.02
N ALA A 81 -1.43 13.56 -2.54
CA ALA A 81 -1.11 14.28 -3.77
C ALA A 81 -1.88 13.75 -4.98
N PHE A 82 -2.05 12.42 -5.09
CA PHE A 82 -2.80 11.80 -6.18
C PHE A 82 -4.29 12.08 -6.06
N VAL A 83 -4.88 11.90 -4.88
CA VAL A 83 -6.29 12.16 -4.62
C VAL A 83 -6.64 13.64 -4.83
N ALA A 84 -5.72 14.55 -4.54
CA ALA A 84 -5.93 15.98 -4.78
C ALA A 84 -6.10 16.34 -6.27
N VAL A 85 -5.52 15.55 -7.18
CA VAL A 85 -5.65 15.76 -8.64
C VAL A 85 -6.98 15.24 -9.17
N ASP A 86 -7.46 14.11 -8.65
CA ASP A 86 -8.74 13.52 -9.05
C ASP A 86 -9.54 13.01 -7.82
N PRO A 87 -10.21 13.91 -7.10
CA PRO A 87 -10.96 13.54 -5.88
C PRO A 87 -12.14 12.61 -6.17
N SER A 88 -12.69 12.62 -7.39
CA SER A 88 -13.81 11.76 -7.80
C SER A 88 -13.41 10.29 -7.94
N HIS A 89 -12.14 10.00 -8.22
CA HIS A 89 -11.63 8.64 -8.40
C HIS A 89 -10.61 8.31 -7.29
N ALA A 90 -10.99 8.57 -6.03
CA ALA A 90 -10.10 8.43 -4.89
C ALA A 90 -9.56 6.98 -4.69
N VAL A 91 -10.33 5.95 -5.07
CA VAL A 91 -9.88 4.55 -5.02
C VAL A 91 -8.74 4.32 -6.02
N GLU A 92 -8.94 4.72 -7.28
CA GLU A 92 -7.97 4.62 -8.37
C GLU A 92 -6.73 5.47 -8.11
N ALA A 93 -6.91 6.68 -7.59
CA ALA A 93 -5.83 7.58 -7.19
C ALA A 93 -4.98 6.97 -6.06
N THR A 94 -5.61 6.37 -5.06
CA THR A 94 -4.94 5.69 -3.94
C THR A 94 -4.17 4.47 -4.44
N ALA A 95 -4.79 3.63 -5.27
CA ALA A 95 -4.15 2.46 -5.86
C ALA A 95 -2.95 2.85 -6.73
N SER A 96 -3.08 3.91 -7.53
CA SER A 96 -1.99 4.42 -8.38
C SER A 96 -0.80 4.92 -7.55
N ALA A 97 -1.06 5.67 -6.48
CA ALA A 97 -0.01 6.16 -5.58
C ALA A 97 0.74 5.00 -4.90
N LEU A 98 0.03 3.99 -4.40
CA LEU A 98 0.62 2.79 -3.81
C LEU A 98 1.45 2.02 -4.84
N ALA A 99 0.90 1.82 -6.05
CA ALA A 99 1.61 1.11 -7.10
C ALA A 99 2.88 1.84 -7.53
N ILE A 100 2.84 3.16 -7.69
CA ILE A 100 4.01 3.99 -8.04
C ILE A 100 5.07 3.95 -6.94
N PHE A 101 4.66 4.10 -5.67
CA PHE A 101 5.58 3.97 -4.55
C PHE A 101 6.23 2.59 -4.50
N GLY A 102 5.44 1.54 -4.76
CA GLY A 102 5.90 0.17 -4.85
C GLY A 102 6.89 -0.05 -6.00
N VAL A 103 6.57 0.38 -7.23
CA VAL A 103 7.45 0.28 -8.41
C VAL A 103 8.77 1.04 -8.19
N ALA A 104 8.71 2.23 -7.60
CA ALA A 104 9.90 3.00 -7.27
C ALA A 104 10.76 2.27 -6.23
N SER A 105 10.14 1.65 -5.22
CA SER A 105 10.86 0.86 -4.22
C SER A 105 11.50 -0.40 -4.81
N GLU A 106 10.83 -1.08 -5.74
CA GLU A 106 11.38 -2.23 -6.47
C GLU A 106 12.58 -1.82 -7.33
N THR A 107 12.45 -0.71 -8.06
CA THR A 107 13.54 -0.14 -8.87
C THR A 107 14.74 0.23 -8.01
N GLY A 108 14.51 0.88 -6.87
CA GLY A 108 15.59 1.21 -5.93
C GLY A 108 16.22 -0.03 -5.28
N MET A 109 15.44 -1.08 -5.08
CA MET A 109 15.91 -2.32 -4.46
C MET A 109 16.95 -3.05 -5.30
N ASP A 110 16.93 -2.90 -6.63
CA ASP A 110 17.90 -3.51 -7.54
C ASP A 110 19.36 -3.13 -7.18
N MET A 111 19.56 -1.95 -6.59
CA MET A 111 20.88 -1.41 -6.21
C MET A 111 21.06 -1.25 -4.69
N ALA A 112 20.00 -1.39 -3.91
CA ALA A 112 20.03 -1.15 -2.47
C ALA A 112 20.85 -2.22 -1.73
N ARG A 113 21.62 -1.79 -0.73
CA ARG A 113 22.42 -2.67 0.16
C ARG A 113 21.86 -2.74 1.58
N GLY A 114 20.74 -2.08 1.83
CA GLY A 114 20.11 -1.94 3.14
C GLY A 114 19.09 -0.79 3.17
N PRO A 115 18.38 -0.61 4.29
CA PRO A 115 17.24 0.31 4.38
C PRO A 115 17.63 1.78 4.16
N GLY A 116 18.81 2.20 4.61
CA GLY A 116 19.31 3.55 4.37
C GLY A 116 19.53 3.84 2.88
N SER A 117 20.19 2.92 2.16
CA SER A 117 20.38 3.05 0.71
C SER A 117 19.07 2.92 -0.06
N LEU A 118 18.16 2.03 0.36
CA LEU A 118 16.85 1.89 -0.29
C LEU A 118 16.03 3.17 -0.12
N ARG A 119 16.08 3.83 1.04
CA ARG A 119 15.39 5.11 1.24
C ARG A 119 15.86 6.17 0.23
N THR A 120 17.17 6.31 0.03
CA THR A 120 17.72 7.23 -0.96
C THR A 120 17.32 6.84 -2.37
N LEU A 121 17.52 5.57 -2.74
CA LEU A 121 17.24 5.07 -4.08
C LEU A 121 15.74 5.07 -4.42
N LEU A 122 14.86 4.93 -3.44
CA LEU A 122 13.42 5.10 -3.61
C LEU A 122 13.08 6.54 -4.03
N ILE A 123 13.69 7.54 -3.39
CA ILE A 123 13.48 8.96 -3.73
C ILE A 123 14.01 9.23 -5.15
N ASP A 124 15.21 8.75 -5.46
CA ASP A 124 15.79 8.89 -6.79
C ASP A 124 14.95 8.17 -7.86
N SER A 125 14.41 6.99 -7.54
CA SER A 125 13.53 6.23 -8.44
C SER A 125 12.20 6.95 -8.67
N LEU A 126 11.60 7.56 -7.63
CA LEU A 126 10.40 8.38 -7.78
C LEU A 126 10.66 9.60 -8.68
N TYR A 127 11.83 10.22 -8.58
CA TYR A 127 12.22 11.34 -9.45
C TYR A 127 12.43 10.91 -10.91
N GLY A 128 13.08 9.77 -11.13
CA GLY A 128 13.40 9.25 -12.46
C GLY A 128 12.30 8.40 -13.10
N LEU A 129 11.16 8.24 -12.46
CA LEU A 129 10.08 7.38 -12.94
C LEU A 129 9.48 7.94 -14.23
N ASP A 130 9.28 7.08 -15.24
CA ASP A 130 8.65 7.44 -16.50
C ASP A 130 7.40 6.58 -16.79
N GLU A 131 6.62 7.03 -17.78
CA GLU A 131 5.37 6.37 -18.18
C GLU A 131 5.61 4.92 -18.63
N ALA A 132 6.69 4.66 -19.37
CA ALA A 132 7.02 3.33 -19.86
C ALA A 132 7.27 2.35 -18.70
N THR A 133 8.02 2.79 -17.68
CA THR A 133 8.30 2.00 -16.48
C THR A 133 7.03 1.74 -15.69
N VAL A 134 6.17 2.75 -15.52
CA VAL A 134 4.88 2.60 -14.81
C VAL A 134 4.00 1.58 -15.52
N LEU A 135 3.73 1.77 -16.81
CA LEU A 135 2.85 0.88 -17.58
C LEU A 135 3.40 -0.55 -17.68
N GLY A 136 4.73 -0.72 -17.65
CA GLY A 136 5.37 -2.03 -17.70
C GLY A 136 5.46 -2.77 -16.36
N ARG A 137 5.31 -2.08 -15.21
CA ARG A 137 5.59 -2.65 -13.88
C ARG A 137 4.45 -2.58 -12.88
N VAL A 138 3.48 -1.70 -13.09
CA VAL A 138 2.30 -1.59 -12.21
C VAL A 138 1.51 -2.89 -12.23
N ARG A 139 1.17 -3.39 -11.04
CA ARG A 139 0.38 -4.60 -10.84
C ARG A 139 -0.83 -4.26 -9.99
N ILE A 140 -1.89 -3.82 -10.66
CA ILE A 140 -3.20 -3.51 -10.07
C ILE A 140 -4.23 -4.52 -10.57
N ASN A 141 -5.05 -5.06 -9.67
CA ASN A 141 -6.16 -5.94 -10.01
C ASN A 141 -7.45 -5.54 -9.30
N HIS A 142 -8.59 -5.97 -9.83
CA HIS A 142 -9.92 -5.73 -9.27
C HIS A 142 -10.60 -7.07 -8.93
N LEU A 143 -11.37 -7.12 -7.83
CA LEU A 143 -12.39 -8.16 -7.61
C LEU A 143 -13.80 -7.58 -7.79
#